data_AF-A0A2X1MUZ2-F1
#
_entry.id   AF-A0A2X1MUZ2-F1
#
_cell.length_a   1.000
_cell.length_b   1.000
_cell.length_c   1.000
_cell.angle_alpha   90.00
_cell.angle_beta   90.00
_cell.angle_gamma   90.00
#
_symmetry.space_group_name_H-M   'P 1'
#
loop_
_entity.id
_entity.type
_entity.pdbx_description
1 polymer ?
#
loop_
_entity_poly.entity_id
_entity_poly.type
_entity_poly.pdbx_seq_one_letter_code
_entity_poly.pdbx_strand_id
1 'polypeptide(L)'
;MLWDYIRFDFGDSLFRSASVLTLIKDSLPVSITLGLWSTLIIYLVSIPLGIRKAVYNGSRFDVWSSAFIIIGYAIPAFLFAILLIVFFAGGSYFDLFPLRGLVSANLIRCRGIRKSPIICGISRCRCWRQ
;
A
#
# COMPACT_ATOMS: atom_id res chain seq x y z
N MET A 1 31.42 -4.07 15.72
CA MET A 1 30.24 -3.18 15.87
C MET A 1 30.05 -2.31 14.63
N LEU A 2 30.68 -1.12 14.49
CA LEU A 2 30.45 -0.27 13.29
C LEU A 2 30.99 -0.88 11.97
N TRP A 3 32.03 -1.71 12.07
CA TRP A 3 32.69 -2.37 10.94
C TRP A 3 31.82 -3.43 10.24
N ASP A 4 30.94 -4.10 11.00
CA ASP A 4 30.06 -5.16 10.51
C ASP A 4 28.87 -4.57 9.72
N TYR A 5 28.38 -3.40 10.14
CA TYR A 5 27.33 -2.64 9.45
C TYR A 5 27.77 -2.15 8.07
N ILE A 6 29.04 -1.74 7.94
CA ILE A 6 29.62 -1.28 6.65
C ILE A 6 29.79 -2.45 5.67
N ARG A 7 29.97 -3.68 6.19
CA ARG A 7 30.03 -4.91 5.38
C ARG A 7 28.65 -5.50 5.05
N PHE A 8 27.57 -4.76 5.33
CA PHE A 8 26.19 -5.21 5.17
C PHE A 8 25.85 -6.47 6.00
N ASP A 9 26.61 -6.79 7.03
CA ASP A 9 26.31 -7.92 7.92
C ASP A 9 25.45 -7.42 9.09
N PHE A 10 24.14 -7.41 8.87
CA PHE A 10 23.16 -6.97 9.86
C PHE A 10 22.80 -8.07 10.89
N GLY A 11 23.43 -9.24 10.82
CA GLY A 11 23.10 -10.40 11.64
C GLY A 11 21.75 -11.06 11.27
N ASP A 12 21.42 -12.14 11.99
CA ASP A 12 20.15 -12.84 11.87
C ASP A 12 19.04 -12.14 12.67
N SER A 13 17.84 -12.03 12.10
CA SER A 13 16.72 -11.39 12.79
C SER A 13 16.21 -12.28 13.95
N LEU A 14 16.09 -11.69 15.15
CA LEU A 14 15.61 -12.37 16.36
C LEU A 14 14.13 -12.84 16.29
N PHE A 15 13.37 -12.46 15.26
CA PHE A 15 11.92 -12.74 15.12
C PHE A 15 11.51 -13.52 13.86
N ARG A 16 12.36 -13.56 12.84
CA ARG A 16 12.23 -14.44 11.67
C ARG A 16 13.65 -14.90 11.35
N SER A 17 13.92 -16.18 11.45
CA SER A 17 15.21 -16.84 11.20
C SER A 17 15.68 -16.71 9.74
N ALA A 18 15.79 -15.47 9.26
CA ALA A 18 16.14 -15.04 7.92
C ALA A 18 16.95 -13.75 8.08
N SER A 19 18.00 -13.60 7.28
CA SER A 19 18.89 -12.44 7.34
C SER A 19 18.10 -11.15 7.11
N VAL A 20 18.33 -10.12 7.92
CA VAL A 20 17.62 -8.82 7.84
C VAL A 20 17.67 -8.23 6.43
N LEU A 21 18.78 -8.47 5.72
CA LEU A 21 18.95 -8.09 4.32
C LEU A 21 17.90 -8.69 3.38
N THR A 22 17.43 -9.92 3.62
CA THR A 22 16.41 -10.55 2.76
C THR A 22 15.05 -9.88 2.93
N LEU A 23 14.64 -9.58 4.17
CA LEU A 23 13.38 -8.86 4.44
C LEU A 23 13.38 -7.44 3.86
N ILE A 24 14.52 -6.75 3.96
CA ILE A 24 14.69 -5.41 3.37
C ILE A 24 14.59 -5.53 1.85
N LYS A 25 15.30 -6.46 1.21
CA LYS A 25 15.25 -6.67 -0.25
C LYS A 25 13.84 -6.97 -0.76
N ASP A 26 13.02 -7.69 0.00
CA ASP A 26 11.65 -8.00 -0.40
C ASP A 26 10.70 -6.80 -0.29
N SER A 27 10.91 -5.92 0.69
CA SER A 27 10.03 -4.76 0.94
C SER A 27 10.44 -3.50 0.18
N LEU A 28 11.73 -3.35 -0.13
CA LEU A 28 12.28 -2.22 -0.89
C LEU A 28 11.60 -1.96 -2.25
N PRO A 29 11.39 -2.95 -3.14
CA PRO A 29 10.85 -2.68 -4.47
C PRO A 29 9.40 -2.16 -4.42
N VAL A 30 8.62 -2.62 -3.44
CA VAL A 30 7.23 -2.15 -3.25
C VAL A 30 7.22 -0.68 -2.85
N SER A 31 8.04 -0.29 -1.87
CA SER A 31 8.13 1.11 -1.44
C SER A 31 8.67 2.03 -2.52
N ILE A 32 9.69 1.60 -3.27
CA ILE A 32 10.31 2.39 -4.33
C ILE A 32 9.33 2.64 -5.48
N THR A 33 8.62 1.60 -5.91
CA THR A 33 7.65 1.73 -7.01
C THR A 33 6.49 2.64 -6.61
N LEU A 34 5.88 2.44 -5.44
CA LEU A 34 4.82 3.31 -4.93
C LEU A 34 5.32 4.75 -4.74
N GLY A 35 6.52 4.92 -4.18
CA GLY A 35 7.15 6.22 -4.00
C GLY A 35 7.35 6.94 -5.33
N LEU A 36 7.98 6.30 -6.32
CA LEU A 36 8.24 6.88 -7.64
C LEU A 36 6.95 7.27 -8.38
N TRP A 37 5.93 6.40 -8.35
CA TRP A 37 4.64 6.72 -8.96
C TRP A 37 3.94 7.88 -8.24
N SER A 38 3.97 7.89 -6.91
CA SER A 38 3.36 8.96 -6.12
C SER A 38 4.02 10.30 -6.39
N THR A 39 5.36 10.39 -6.39
CA THR A 39 6.08 11.64 -6.65
C THR A 39 5.81 12.13 -8.06
N LEU A 40 5.85 11.23 -9.06
CA LEU A 40 5.59 11.59 -10.45
C LEU A 40 4.19 12.19 -10.63
N ILE A 41 3.15 11.56 -10.07
CA ILE A 41 1.77 12.06 -10.15
C ILE A 41 1.63 13.38 -9.38
N ILE A 42 2.22 13.48 -8.18
CA ILE A 42 2.18 14.69 -7.37
C ILE A 42 2.79 15.86 -8.14
N TYR A 43 3.97 15.71 -8.75
CA TYR A 43 4.59 16.79 -9.51
C TYR A 43 3.79 17.15 -10.75
N LEU A 44 3.30 16.16 -11.50
CA LEU A 44 2.49 16.40 -12.69
C LEU A 44 1.22 17.20 -12.42
N VAL A 45 0.61 17.03 -11.25
CA VAL A 45 -0.63 17.74 -10.88
C VAL A 45 -0.32 19.04 -10.13
N SER A 46 0.63 19.02 -9.20
CA SER A 46 0.94 20.15 -8.31
C SER A 46 1.62 21.30 -9.05
N ILE A 47 2.51 21.00 -10.00
CA ILE A 47 3.21 22.04 -10.79
C ILE A 47 2.23 22.90 -11.59
N PRO A 48 1.35 22.34 -12.46
CA PRO A 48 0.43 23.17 -13.24
C PRO A 48 -0.61 23.88 -12.36
N LEU A 49 -1.10 23.24 -11.29
CA LEU A 49 -1.98 23.90 -10.33
C LEU A 49 -1.29 25.08 -9.63
N GLY A 50 -0.04 24.91 -9.22
CA GLY A 50 0.77 25.95 -8.61
C GLY A 50 1.03 27.13 -9.55
N ILE A 51 1.39 26.84 -10.81
CA ILE A 51 1.59 27.88 -11.84
C ILE A 51 0.28 28.64 -12.09
N ARG A 52 -0.84 27.93 -12.28
CA ARG A 52 -2.14 28.58 -12.51
C ARG A 52 -2.55 29.46 -11.34
N LYS A 53 -2.30 29.01 -10.10
CA LYS A 53 -2.54 29.80 -8.89
C LYS A 53 -1.71 31.08 -8.90
N ALA A 54 -0.41 30.98 -9.19
CA ALA A 54 0.53 32.10 -9.22
C ALA A 54 0.31 33.11 -10.35
N VAL A 55 -0.23 32.67 -11.49
CA VAL A 55 -0.54 33.56 -12.63
C VAL A 55 -1.85 34.32 -12.40
N TYR A 56 -2.86 33.67 -11.82
CA TYR A 56 -4.19 34.26 -11.58
C TYR A 56 -4.41 34.58 -10.09
N ASN A 57 -3.46 35.29 -9.49
CA ASN A 57 -3.52 35.71 -8.08
C ASN A 57 -4.76 36.57 -7.83
N GLY A 58 -5.49 36.27 -6.75
CA GLY A 58 -6.72 37.00 -6.39
C GLY A 58 -7.96 36.64 -7.21
N SER A 59 -7.88 35.66 -8.11
CA SER A 59 -9.06 35.10 -8.79
C SER A 59 -9.90 34.23 -7.83
N ARG A 60 -11.18 34.01 -8.16
CA ARG A 60 -12.05 33.08 -7.40
C ARG A 60 -11.44 31.67 -7.30
N PHE A 61 -10.66 31.26 -8.31
CA PHE A 61 -9.96 29.98 -8.34
C PHE A 61 -8.86 29.88 -7.27
N ASP A 62 -8.12 30.96 -7.04
CA ASP A 62 -7.09 31.05 -6.01
C ASP A 62 -7.69 30.93 -4.58
N VAL A 63 -8.82 31.61 -4.34
CA VAL A 63 -9.54 31.54 -3.05
C VAL A 63 -10.09 30.14 -2.78
N TRP A 64 -10.79 29.53 -3.75
CA TRP A 64 -11.36 28.19 -3.58
C TRP A 64 -10.31 27.11 -3.43
N SER A 65 -9.25 27.14 -4.24
CA SER A 65 -8.14 26.17 -4.14
C SER A 65 -7.41 26.28 -2.80
N SER A 66 -7.16 27.50 -2.33
CA SER A 66 -6.53 27.73 -1.02
C SER A 66 -7.42 27.24 0.13
N ALA A 67 -8.72 27.52 0.09
CA ALA A 67 -9.66 27.03 1.11
C ALA A 67 -9.67 25.49 1.17
N PHE A 68 -9.69 24.82 0.02
CA PHE A 68 -9.65 23.36 -0.03
C PHE A 68 -8.35 22.79 0.55
N ILE A 69 -7.20 23.39 0.22
CA ILE A 69 -5.90 23.00 0.77
C ILE A 69 -5.87 23.15 2.30
N ILE A 70 -6.40 24.25 2.83
CA ILE A 70 -6.44 24.51 4.27
C ILE A 70 -7.31 23.46 4.99
N ILE A 71 -8.49 23.15 4.46
CA ILE A 71 -9.37 22.11 5.03
C ILE A 71 -8.67 20.74 5.00
N GLY A 72 -8.05 20.39 3.88
CA GLY A 72 -7.31 19.13 3.75
C GLY A 72 -6.13 19.03 4.71
N TYR A 73 -5.44 20.14 4.98
CA TYR A 73 -4.31 20.18 5.92
C TYR A 73 -4.74 20.15 7.39
N ALA A 74 -5.95 20.63 7.68
CA ALA A 74 -6.52 20.59 9.04
C ALA A 74 -6.88 19.17 9.49
N ILE A 75 -7.15 18.26 8.55
CA ILE A 75 -7.53 16.87 8.86
C ILE A 75 -6.27 15.99 8.83
N PRO A 76 -5.92 15.30 9.93
CA PRO A 76 -4.88 14.29 9.93
C PRO A 76 -5.13 13.22 8.86
N ALA A 77 -4.10 12.91 8.06
CA ALA A 77 -4.24 12.00 6.92
C ALA A 77 -4.81 10.62 7.28
N PHE A 78 -4.49 10.08 8.46
CA PHE A 78 -5.02 8.80 8.92
C PHE A 78 -6.53 8.87 9.22
N LEU A 79 -7.02 9.97 9.79
CA LEU A 79 -8.45 10.17 10.04
C LEU A 79 -9.20 10.30 8.72
N PHE A 80 -8.63 11.05 7.77
CA PHE A 80 -9.20 11.17 6.44
C PHE A 80 -9.28 9.81 5.74
N ALA A 81 -8.22 8.99 5.79
CA ALA A 81 -8.23 7.65 5.22
C ALA A 81 -9.30 6.74 5.83
N ILE A 82 -9.46 6.74 7.15
CA ILE A 82 -10.50 5.94 7.83
C ILE A 82 -11.90 6.43 7.45
N LEU A 83 -12.12 7.75 7.38
CA LEU A 83 -13.39 8.34 6.95
C LEU A 83 -13.76 7.87 5.53
N LEU A 84 -12.80 7.89 4.60
CA LEU A 84 -13.01 7.41 3.24
C LEU A 84 -13.34 5.91 3.21
N ILE A 85 -12.65 5.08 4.00
CA ILE A 85 -12.94 3.63 4.07
C ILE A 85 -14.36 3.39 4.58
N VAL A 86 -14.79 4.06 5.64
CA VAL A 86 -16.14 3.90 6.19
C VAL A 86 -17.21 4.34 5.18
N PHE A 87 -16.95 5.42 4.44
CA PHE A 87 -17.90 5.94 3.46
C PHE A 87 -18.00 5.08 2.19
N PHE A 88 -16.86 4.61 1.66
CA PHE A 88 -16.77 3.92 0.35
C PHE A 88 -16.65 2.39 0.42
N ALA A 89 -16.38 1.83 1.59
CA ALA A 89 -16.23 0.38 1.79
C ALA A 89 -17.05 -0.16 2.96
N GLY A 90 -17.67 0.70 3.78
CA GLY A 90 -18.31 0.31 5.03
C GLY A 90 -19.60 -0.51 4.96
N GLY A 91 -20.17 -0.80 3.78
CA GLY A 91 -21.40 -1.60 3.67
C GLY A 91 -22.71 -0.80 3.85
N SER A 92 -22.63 0.50 4.16
CA SER A 92 -23.78 1.29 4.66
C SER A 92 -24.13 2.54 3.84
N TYR A 93 -23.20 3.05 3.02
CA TYR A 93 -23.42 4.30 2.27
C TYR A 93 -23.12 4.10 0.78
N PHE A 94 -21.83 4.02 0.43
CA PHE A 94 -21.36 3.84 -0.93
C PHE A 94 -20.54 2.55 -1.00
N ASP A 95 -21.16 1.42 -1.34
CA ASP A 95 -20.47 0.11 -1.42
C ASP A 95 -19.70 -0.05 -2.73
N LEU A 96 -18.79 0.90 -2.99
CA LEU A 96 -17.97 0.92 -4.20
C LEU A 96 -16.79 -0.06 -4.11
N PHE A 97 -16.23 -0.29 -2.92
CA PHE A 97 -15.05 -1.13 -2.75
C PHE A 97 -15.21 -2.14 -1.61
N PRO A 98 -14.91 -3.44 -1.83
CA PRO A 98 -14.93 -4.42 -0.74
C PRO A 98 -13.79 -4.17 0.26
N LEU A 99 -14.09 -4.23 1.56
CA LEU A 99 -13.12 -4.03 2.65
C LEU A 99 -11.93 -4.99 2.61
N ARG A 100 -12.15 -6.21 2.08
CA ARG A 100 -11.15 -7.26 1.95
C ARG A 100 -11.48 -8.15 0.74
N GLY A 101 -10.44 -8.65 0.08
CA GLY A 101 -10.55 -9.72 -0.91
C GLY A 101 -10.65 -9.26 -2.37
N LEU A 102 -9.56 -8.70 -2.91
CA LEU A 102 -9.32 -8.65 -4.36
C LEU A 102 -8.58 -9.91 -4.82
N VAL A 103 -9.14 -11.08 -4.51
CA VAL A 103 -8.66 -12.36 -5.01
C VAL A 103 -9.74 -12.93 -5.90
N SER A 104 -9.42 -13.17 -7.18
CA SER A 104 -10.32 -13.90 -8.04
C SER A 104 -10.61 -15.25 -7.37
N ALA A 105 -11.89 -15.62 -7.27
CA ALA A 105 -12.30 -16.90 -6.71
C ALA A 105 -11.63 -18.10 -7.41
N ASN A 106 -11.04 -17.88 -8.60
CA ASN A 106 -10.34 -18.85 -9.40
C ASN A 106 -8.85 -19.05 -9.02
N LEU A 107 -8.12 -18.02 -8.54
CA LEU A 107 -6.66 -18.16 -8.27
C LEU A 107 -6.31 -18.91 -6.97
N ILE A 108 -7.23 -18.99 -6.00
CA ILE A 108 -7.00 -19.70 -4.73
C ILE A 108 -7.02 -21.23 -4.94
N ARG A 109 -7.57 -21.71 -6.06
CA ARG A 109 -7.70 -23.15 -6.31
C ARG A 109 -6.38 -23.86 -6.63
N CYS A 110 -5.35 -23.16 -7.11
CA CYS A 110 -4.20 -23.82 -7.78
C CYS A 110 -2.80 -23.29 -7.41
N ARG A 111 -2.58 -22.72 -6.22
CA ARG A 111 -1.21 -22.32 -5.78
C ARG A 111 -0.78 -22.90 -4.44
N GLY A 112 -1.27 -24.10 -4.11
CA GLY A 112 -0.95 -24.83 -2.89
C GLY A 112 -0.27 -26.19 -3.09
N ILE A 113 0.26 -26.51 -4.28
CA ILE A 113 1.04 -27.75 -4.47
C ILE A 113 2.48 -27.49 -4.01
N ARG A 114 2.69 -27.47 -2.70
CA ARG A 114 4.01 -27.79 -2.13
C ARG A 114 4.10 -29.32 -2.15
N LYS A 115 4.99 -29.85 -2.99
CA LYS A 115 5.23 -31.29 -3.16
C LYS A 115 5.61 -31.93 -1.81
N SER A 116 4.71 -32.74 -1.24
CA SER A 116 5.08 -33.79 -0.29
C SER A 116 4.50 -35.10 -0.82
N PRO A 117 5.33 -36.00 -1.40
CA PRO A 117 4.84 -37.20 -2.09
C PRO A 117 4.38 -38.33 -1.16
N ILE A 118 4.28 -38.09 0.16
CA ILE A 118 4.24 -39.18 1.16
C ILE A 118 2.83 -39.39 1.75
N ILE A 119 1.89 -38.45 1.61
CA ILE A 119 0.62 -38.48 2.38
C ILE A 119 -0.62 -38.34 1.46
N CYS A 120 -0.64 -39.03 0.32
CA CYS A 120 -1.82 -39.12 -0.54
C CYS A 120 -2.18 -40.57 -0.87
N GLY A 121 -2.16 -41.42 0.15
CA GLY A 121 -2.78 -42.73 0.12
C GLY A 121 -4.08 -42.67 0.92
N ILE A 122 -5.20 -42.94 0.27
CA ILE A 122 -6.55 -43.15 0.85
C ILE A 122 -7.41 -41.87 0.99
N SER A 123 -8.20 -41.66 -0.08
CA SER A 123 -9.55 -41.06 -0.15
C SER A 123 -9.81 -39.74 0.61
N ARG A 124 -9.95 -38.66 -0.19
CA ARG A 124 -10.41 -37.29 0.10
C ARG A 124 -9.31 -36.27 0.47
N CYS A 125 -8.68 -35.71 -0.57
CA CYS A 125 -8.12 -34.36 -0.49
C CYS A 125 -9.26 -33.33 -0.38
N ARG A 126 -9.82 -33.18 0.82
CA ARG A 126 -10.61 -31.99 1.16
C ARG A 126 -9.64 -30.84 1.36
N CYS A 127 -9.88 -29.74 0.66
CA CYS A 127 -9.21 -28.45 0.83
C CYS A 127 -9.36 -28.02 2.29
N TRP A 128 -8.36 -28.26 3.13
CA TRP A 128 -8.41 -27.86 4.53
C TRP A 128 -8.19 -26.35 4.62
N ARG A 129 -9.29 -25.66 4.91
CA ARG A 129 -9.36 -24.27 5.35
C ARG A 129 -8.82 -24.23 6.78
N GLN A 130 -7.73 -23.53 7.00
CA GLN A 130 -7.31 -23.04 8.31
C GLN A 130 -6.94 -21.57 8.18
#